data_AF-A0A2H9MWR5-F1
#
_entry.id   AF-A0A2H9MWR5-F1
#
_cell.length_a   1.000
_cell.length_b   1.000
_cell.length_c   1.000
_cell.angle_alpha   90.00
_cell.angle_beta   90.00
_cell.angle_gamma   90.00
#
_symmetry.space_group_name_H-M   'P 1'
#
loop_
_entity.id
_entity.type
_entity.pdbx_description
1 polymer ?
#
loop_
_entity_poly.entity_id
_entity_poly.type
_entity_poly.pdbx_seq_one_letter_code
_entity_poly.pdbx_strand_id
1 'polypeptide(L)'
;MSEEIHYVTMAIHLIVGFVLVFLAARAFKKTKYPPMVLLVLGFSLIIIGDTIIGDVVEFLEQGIFGEILEEGVEIAGFIVLILAVKRS
;
A
#
# COMPACT_ATOMS: atom_id res chain seq x y z
N MET A 1 -26.20 -5.02 -1.34
CA MET A 1 -25.74 -4.73 0.05
C MET A 1 -24.29 -5.14 0.28
N SER A 2 -23.73 -6.11 -0.47
CA SER A 2 -22.30 -6.47 -0.44
C SER A 2 -21.39 -5.47 -1.18
N GLU A 3 -21.80 -5.00 -2.37
CA GLU A 3 -20.97 -4.09 -3.19
C GLU A 3 -20.77 -2.71 -2.56
N GLU A 4 -21.80 -2.13 -1.95
CA GLU A 4 -21.68 -0.83 -1.25
C GLU A 4 -20.66 -0.90 -0.12
N ILE A 5 -20.61 -2.02 0.63
CA ILE A 5 -19.64 -2.23 1.69
C ILE A 5 -18.23 -2.40 1.11
N HIS A 6 -18.11 -3.09 -0.03
CA HIS A 6 -16.83 -3.24 -0.73
C HIS A 6 -16.24 -1.87 -1.13
N TYR A 7 -17.01 -1.04 -1.83
CA TYR A 7 -16.56 0.30 -2.24
C TYR A 7 -16.22 1.21 -1.06
N VAL A 8 -16.99 1.17 0.02
CA VAL A 8 -16.69 1.94 1.24
C VAL A 8 -15.39 1.45 1.88
N THR A 9 -15.18 0.14 1.93
CA THR A 9 -13.97 -0.46 2.51
C THR A 9 -12.74 -0.06 1.69
N MET A 10 -12.81 -0.14 0.36
CA MET A 10 -11.75 0.34 -0.52
C MET A 10 -11.46 1.83 -0.32
N ALA A 11 -12.50 2.67 -0.28
CA ALA A 11 -12.34 4.11 -0.07
C ALA A 11 -11.62 4.40 1.26
N ILE A 12 -11.97 3.68 2.33
CA ILE A 12 -11.30 3.81 3.63
C ILE A 12 -9.83 3.39 3.53
N HIS A 13 -9.51 2.24 2.93
CA HIS A 13 -8.12 1.77 2.80
C HIS A 13 -7.28 2.77 1.99
N LEU A 14 -7.84 3.30 0.90
CA LEU A 14 -7.13 4.26 0.05
C LEU A 14 -6.93 5.60 0.75
N ILE A 15 -7.93 6.10 1.50
CA ILE A 15 -7.80 7.34 2.28
C ILE A 15 -6.77 7.17 3.40
N VAL A 16 -6.90 6.13 4.22
CA VAL A 16 -5.99 5.86 5.35
C VAL A 16 -4.58 5.64 4.85
N GLY A 17 -4.43 4.84 3.81
CA GLY A 17 -3.17 4.61 3.13
C GLY A 17 -2.53 5.91 2.63
N PHE A 18 -3.28 6.73 1.91
CA PHE A 18 -2.78 8.00 1.41
C PHE A 18 -2.37 8.95 2.54
N VAL A 19 -3.09 8.96 3.65
CA VAL A 19 -2.71 9.71 4.86
C VAL A 19 -1.36 9.22 5.40
N LEU A 20 -1.13 7.91 5.50
CA LEU A 20 0.16 7.35 5.95
C LEU A 20 1.32 7.76 5.03
N VAL A 21 1.13 7.62 3.72
CA VAL A 21 2.12 8.03 2.71
C VAL A 21 2.39 9.53 2.80
N PHE A 22 1.34 10.34 2.91
CA PHE A 22 1.47 11.79 3.05
C PHE A 22 2.23 12.19 4.32
N LEU A 23 1.93 11.56 5.46
CA LEU A 23 2.62 11.83 6.72
C LEU A 23 4.10 11.45 6.63
N ALA A 24 4.43 10.27 6.09
CA ALA A 24 5.82 9.85 5.88
C ALA A 24 6.57 10.81 4.93
N ALA A 25 5.93 11.23 3.83
CA ALA A 25 6.50 12.18 2.89
C ALA A 25 6.71 13.57 3.52
N ARG A 26 5.73 14.05 4.30
CA ARG A 26 5.83 15.32 5.04
C ARG A 26 6.94 15.25 6.09
N ALA A 27 7.07 14.14 6.80
CA ALA A 27 8.15 13.92 7.76
C ALA A 27 9.51 13.97 7.07
N PHE A 28 9.68 13.26 5.94
CA PHE A 28 10.91 13.32 5.15
C PHE A 28 11.26 14.74 4.70
N LYS A 29 10.27 15.52 4.21
CA LYS A 29 10.50 16.91 3.80
C LYS A 29 11.05 17.76 4.94
N LYS A 30 10.62 17.53 6.19
CA LYS A 30 11.03 18.28 7.38
C LYS A 30 12.36 17.80 7.98
N THR A 31 12.57 16.48 8.07
CA THR A 31 13.73 15.91 8.78
C THR A 31 14.89 15.52 7.88
N LYS A 32 14.64 15.33 6.58
CA LYS A 32 15.58 14.74 5.60
C LYS A 32 16.12 13.38 6.01
N TYR A 33 15.42 12.70 6.91
CA TYR A 33 15.84 11.41 7.44
C TYR A 33 15.55 10.29 6.42
N PRO A 34 16.57 9.62 5.86
CA PRO A 34 16.39 8.69 4.74
C PRO A 34 15.41 7.54 4.98
N PRO A 35 15.29 6.94 6.18
CA PRO A 35 14.29 5.91 6.46
C PRO A 35 12.84 6.34 6.18
N MET A 36 12.51 7.63 6.25
CA MET A 36 11.16 8.11 5.94
C MET A 36 10.79 7.91 4.47
N VAL A 37 11.77 7.92 3.55
CA VAL A 37 11.53 7.61 2.13
C VAL A 37 11.14 6.14 1.96
N LEU A 38 11.77 5.24 2.72
CA LEU A 38 11.42 3.83 2.71
C LEU A 38 10.00 3.61 3.24
N LEU A 39 9.58 4.36 4.28
CA LEU A 39 8.19 4.31 4.72
C LEU A 39 7.21 4.77 3.64
N VAL A 40 7.51 5.86 2.93
CA VAL A 40 6.70 6.32 1.77
C VAL A 40 6.57 5.20 0.73
N LEU A 41 7.68 4.57 0.34
CA LEU A 41 7.68 3.51 -0.66
C LEU A 41 6.96 2.25 -0.18
N GLY A 42 7.22 1.81 1.05
CA GLY A 42 6.61 0.61 1.62
C GLY A 42 5.09 0.75 1.76
N PHE A 43 4.61 1.85 2.35
CA PHE A 43 3.17 2.09 2.43
C PHE A 43 2.54 2.25 1.04
N SER A 44 3.20 2.93 0.10
CA SER A 44 2.67 3.07 -1.26
C SER A 44 2.51 1.71 -1.96
N LEU A 45 3.50 0.82 -1.83
CA LEU A 45 3.43 -0.53 -2.38
C LEU A 45 2.27 -1.33 -1.79
N ILE A 46 2.10 -1.31 -0.47
CA ILE A 46 1.00 -2.02 0.21
C ILE A 46 -0.34 -1.52 -0.30
N ILE A 47 -0.55 -0.21 -0.34
CA ILE A 47 -1.83 0.38 -0.78
C ILE A 47 -2.11 0.04 -2.25
N ILE A 48 -1.09 0.16 -3.11
CA ILE A 48 -1.26 -0.15 -4.54
C ILE A 48 -1.56 -1.64 -4.72
N GLY A 49 -0.87 -2.53 -4.01
CA GLY A 49 -1.15 -3.97 -4.02
C GLY A 49 -2.58 -4.27 -3.57
N ASP A 50 -2.85 -4.00 -2.31
CA ASP A 50 -4.11 -4.36 -1.62
C ASP A 50 -5.35 -3.70 -2.23
N THR A 51 -5.29 -2.41 -2.60
CA THR A 51 -6.50 -1.70 -3.08
C THR A 51 -6.59 -1.57 -4.59
N ILE A 52 -5.51 -1.20 -5.28
CA ILE A 52 -5.61 -0.91 -6.73
C ILE A 52 -5.45 -2.20 -7.53
N ILE A 53 -4.41 -2.99 -7.23
CA ILE A 53 -4.14 -4.23 -7.95
C ILE A 53 -5.19 -5.27 -7.58
N GLY A 54 -5.54 -5.41 -6.29
CA GLY A 54 -6.59 -6.33 -5.84
C GLY A 54 -7.94 -6.09 -6.55
N ASP A 55 -8.44 -4.84 -6.54
CA ASP A 55 -9.71 -4.50 -7.21
C ASP A 55 -9.65 -4.72 -8.73
N VAL A 56 -8.52 -4.41 -9.37
CA VAL A 56 -8.33 -4.66 -10.81
C VAL A 56 -8.27 -6.16 -11.14
N VAL A 57 -7.59 -6.95 -10.30
CA VAL A 57 -7.48 -8.40 -10.46
C VAL A 57 -8.84 -9.06 -10.30
N GLU A 58 -9.58 -8.68 -9.26
CA GLU A 58 -10.95 -9.14 -9.02
C GLU A 58 -11.87 -8.76 -10.17
N PHE A 59 -11.83 -7.49 -10.62
CA PHE A 59 -12.66 -7.00 -11.72
C PHE A 59 -12.39 -7.71 -13.06
N LEU A 60 -11.12 -8.06 -13.34
CA LEU A 60 -10.73 -8.77 -14.56
C LEU A 60 -10.89 -10.29 -14.46
N GLU A 61 -11.41 -10.80 -13.35
CA GLU A 61 -11.47 -12.23 -13.02
C GLU A 61 -10.13 -12.94 -13.28
N GLN A 62 -9.02 -12.22 -13.03
CA GLN A 62 -7.70 -12.82 -13.09
C GLN A 62 -7.61 -13.78 -11.92
N GLY A 63 -7.68 -15.08 -12.20
CA GLY A 63 -7.53 -16.12 -11.18
C GLY A 63 -6.14 -16.12 -10.53
N ILE A 64 -5.65 -17.28 -10.14
CA ILE A 64 -4.45 -17.46 -9.28
C ILE A 64 -3.24 -16.57 -9.61
N PHE A 65 -2.98 -16.26 -10.89
CA PHE A 65 -1.86 -15.38 -11.26
C PHE A 65 -2.01 -13.92 -10.81
N GLY A 66 -3.23 -13.38 -10.81
CA GLY A 66 -3.51 -12.02 -10.33
C GLY A 66 -3.33 -11.92 -8.82
N GLU A 67 -3.89 -12.88 -8.08
CA GLU A 67 -3.75 -13.00 -6.62
C GLU A 67 -2.27 -13.08 -6.19
N ILE A 68 -1.46 -13.90 -6.88
CA ILE A 68 -0.02 -14.00 -6.59
C ILE A 68 0.71 -12.66 -6.80
N LEU A 69 0.30 -11.88 -7.81
CA LEU A 69 0.90 -10.59 -8.09
C LEU A 69 0.54 -9.55 -7.04
N GLU A 70 -0.72 -9.53 -6.62
CA GLU A 70 -1.23 -8.70 -5.51
C GLU A 70 -0.45 -8.97 -4.22
N GLU A 71 -0.45 -10.23 -3.75
CA GLU A 71 0.26 -10.65 -2.55
C GLU A 71 1.76 -10.35 -2.66
N GLY A 72 2.35 -10.58 -3.85
CA GLY A 72 3.77 -10.31 -4.10
C GLY A 72 4.13 -8.83 -3.94
N VAL A 73 3.28 -7.92 -4.40
CA VAL A 73 3.46 -6.47 -4.25
C VAL A 73 3.30 -6.06 -2.79
N GLU A 74 2.31 -6.61 -2.09
CA GLU A 74 2.08 -6.34 -0.68
C GLU A 74 3.28 -6.77 0.19
N ILE A 75 3.76 -8.01 0.00
CA ILE A 75 4.95 -8.54 0.67
C ILE A 75 6.18 -7.69 0.39
N ALA A 76 6.38 -7.24 -0.85
CA ALA A 76 7.47 -6.32 -1.19
C ALA A 76 7.37 -5.01 -0.40
N GLY A 77 6.15 -4.47 -0.24
CA GLY A 77 5.89 -3.31 0.60
C GLY A 77 6.25 -3.53 2.07
N PHE A 78 5.88 -4.68 2.65
CA PHE A 78 6.27 -5.04 4.02
C PHE A 78 7.79 -5.18 4.19
N ILE A 79 8.49 -5.79 3.21
CA ILE A 79 9.95 -5.87 3.23
C ILE A 79 10.57 -4.48 3.27
N VAL A 80 10.06 -3.54 2.46
CA VAL A 80 10.54 -2.15 2.46
C VAL A 80 10.27 -1.46 3.81
N LEU A 81 9.12 -1.70 4.44
CA LEU A 81 8.84 -1.20 5.79
C LEU A 81 9.83 -1.76 6.82
N ILE A 82 10.13 -3.04 6.79
CA ILE A 82 11.13 -3.67 7.68
C ILE A 82 12.51 -3.02 7.47
N LEU A 83 12.89 -2.77 6.21
CA LEU A 83 14.14 -2.08 5.89
C LEU A 83 14.16 -0.63 6.39
N ALA A 84 13.02 0.06 6.37
CA ALA A 84 12.88 1.40 6.93
C ALA A 84 13.17 1.40 8.44
N VAL A 85 12.57 0.44 9.17
CA VAL A 85 12.78 0.30 10.61
C VAL A 85 14.22 -0.11 10.93
N LYS A 86 14.77 -1.08 10.21
CA LYS A 86 16.15 -1.56 10.41
C LYS A 86 17.20 -0.46 10.20
N ARG A 87 16.92 0.50 9.31
CA ARG A 87 17.82 1.62 9.00
C ARG A 87 17.56 2.86 9.86
N SER A 88 16.59 2.80 10.77
CA SER A 88 16.29 3.91 11.68
C SER A 88 17.17 3.89 12.93
#